data_AF-A0A7V9DQN6-F1
#
_entry.id   AF-A0A7V9DQN6-F1
#
_cell.length_a   1.000
_cell.length_b   1.000
_cell.length_c   1.000
_cell.angle_alpha   90.00
_cell.angle_beta   90.00
_cell.angle_gamma   90.00
#
_symmetry.space_group_name_H-M   'P 1'
#
loop_
_entity.id
_entity.type
_entity.pdbx_description
1 polymer ?
#
loop_
_entity_poly.entity_id
_entity_poly.type
_entity_poly.pdbx_seq_one_letter_code
_entity_poly.pdbx_strand_id
1 'polypeptide(L)'
;MRARLWTSLLGIVLAAVALLGYDLWKGNEPALGLDLQGGVSVVLQPTQDVERDELETVSELVRDAVDSLGIAEPDVRVEGATIVVDLPGVDDQQEALDLVNVAGEVTLHPVLGCTGPEPDPTDPTTPPASSTPGTTPPASSTPGSSTPGSGTASSGAAPAGWRSPTTPATEPSSTTPDTEPQATTPDTVPQATTPASDASSTVPASTVPATLPVATTTTTPWFVTPTTAPPPSFPVDNGDGTFLFESRDGGFCQVGPSGGSGQVFSRKSASAVIVNGAWSVESDLSATGATAWNALAAQCYNAGASCPSRQLAIVLDDTIQTAPTVNAPAFADTVSITGSFEEEEARDLAGVINRGAYPFDIEPATVQGVSASSGEESLRAVLIAGAIGIALVLAFMLAYYRALALVILAGLTLSGVILYGAVSLLSAERNLTLTIAGAAG
;
A
#
# COMPACT_ATOMS: atom_id res chain seq x y z
N MET A 1 -3.57 43.50 31.74
CA MET A 1 -3.94 43.11 30.35
C MET A 1 -2.74 43.03 29.40
N ARG A 2 -1.81 44.00 29.37
CA ARG A 2 -0.65 43.99 28.45
C ARG A 2 0.28 42.78 28.59
N ALA A 3 0.56 42.32 29.80
CA ALA A 3 1.42 41.15 30.04
C ALA A 3 0.83 39.85 29.44
N ARG A 4 -0.49 39.65 29.52
CA ARG A 4 -1.17 38.46 28.96
C ARG A 4 -1.14 38.42 27.43
N LEU A 5 -1.24 39.58 26.78
CA LEU A 5 -1.16 39.67 25.32
C LEU A 5 0.25 39.36 24.82
N TRP A 6 1.27 39.89 25.50
CA TRP A 6 2.67 39.61 25.18
C TRP A 6 3.02 38.12 25.37
N THR A 7 2.58 37.50 26.47
CA THR A 7 2.82 36.06 26.68
C THR A 7 2.13 35.19 25.63
N SER A 8 0.92 35.57 25.18
CA SER A 8 0.22 34.83 24.13
C SER A 8 0.94 34.94 22.78
N LEU A 9 1.40 36.14 22.41
CA LEU A 9 2.10 36.35 21.15
C LEU A 9 3.44 35.61 21.12
N LEU A 10 4.21 35.69 22.22
CA LEU A 10 5.49 35.01 22.34
C LEU A 10 5.31 33.48 22.33
N GLY A 11 4.23 32.98 22.92
CA GLY A 11 3.87 31.56 22.86
C GLY A 11 3.59 31.07 21.44
N ILE A 12 2.80 31.82 20.65
CA ILE A 12 2.49 31.46 19.25
C ILE A 12 3.76 31.49 18.38
N VAL A 13 4.59 32.52 18.52
CA VAL A 13 5.87 32.61 17.77
C VAL A 13 6.78 31.44 18.12
N LEU A 14 6.88 31.08 19.40
CA LEU A 14 7.70 29.95 19.83
C LEU A 14 7.15 28.62 19.30
N ALA A 15 5.82 28.43 19.29
CA ALA A 15 5.19 27.25 18.70
C ALA A 15 5.44 27.16 17.19
N ALA A 16 5.35 28.26 16.45
CA ALA A 16 5.62 28.31 15.02
C ALA A 16 7.07 27.96 14.69
N VAL A 17 8.02 28.50 15.45
CA VAL A 17 9.46 28.18 15.30
C VAL A 17 9.76 26.74 15.69
N ALA A 18 9.10 26.22 16.73
CA ALA A 18 9.26 24.82 17.14
C ALA A 18 8.72 23.84 16.09
N LEU A 19 7.56 24.13 15.49
CA LEU A 19 6.99 23.36 14.37
C LEU A 19 7.95 23.34 13.18
N LEU A 20 8.36 24.51 12.68
CA LEU A 20 9.26 24.59 11.53
C LEU A 20 10.62 23.94 11.83
N GLY A 21 11.13 24.09 13.05
CA GLY A 21 12.35 23.42 13.48
C GLY A 21 12.22 21.90 13.55
N TYR A 22 11.04 21.38 13.92
CA TYR A 22 10.74 19.95 13.91
C TYR A 22 10.70 19.41 12.48
N ASP A 23 9.99 20.09 11.57
CA ASP A 23 9.87 19.67 10.17
C ASP A 23 11.24 19.64 9.48
N LEU A 24 12.05 20.69 9.65
CA LEU A 24 13.42 20.73 9.12
C LEU A 24 14.34 19.65 9.71
N TRP A 25 14.16 19.31 10.99
CA TRP A 25 14.98 18.28 11.64
C TRP A 25 14.61 16.87 11.16
N LYS A 26 13.32 16.62 10.90
CA LYS A 26 12.81 15.36 10.36
C LYS A 26 12.93 15.22 8.85
N GLY A 27 13.17 16.32 8.13
CA GLY A 27 13.19 16.34 6.68
C GLY A 27 11.80 16.21 6.07
N ASN A 28 10.76 16.64 6.80
CA ASN A 28 9.39 16.56 6.32
C ASN A 28 9.16 17.61 5.22
N GLU A 29 8.97 17.15 4.00
CA GLU A 29 8.58 17.98 2.87
C GLU A 29 7.09 17.76 2.57
N PRO A 30 6.32 18.80 2.20
CA PRO A 30 4.94 18.62 1.77
C PRO A 30 4.89 17.72 0.54
N ALA A 31 4.15 16.62 0.60
CA ALA A 31 3.91 15.80 -0.58
C ALA A 31 3.12 16.61 -1.61
N LEU A 32 3.41 16.43 -2.90
CA LEU A 32 2.80 17.20 -3.98
C LEU A 32 1.90 16.26 -4.79
N GLY A 33 0.73 16.75 -5.21
CA GLY A 33 -0.17 15.95 -6.05
C GLY A 33 0.38 15.70 -7.45
N LEU A 34 -0.26 14.78 -8.18
CA LEU A 34 0.09 14.37 -9.55
C LEU A 34 0.30 15.56 -10.51
N ASP A 35 -0.56 16.58 -10.41
CA ASP A 35 -0.49 17.77 -11.26
C ASP A 35 0.78 18.61 -11.06
N LEU A 36 1.42 18.49 -9.90
CA LEU A 36 2.59 19.27 -9.49
C LEU A 36 3.89 18.47 -9.57
N GLN A 37 3.84 17.19 -9.18
CA GLN A 37 5.01 16.32 -9.12
C GLN A 37 5.13 15.41 -10.34
N GLY A 38 4.08 15.28 -11.16
CA GLY A 38 3.99 14.22 -12.17
C GLY A 38 3.74 12.86 -11.52
N GLY A 39 3.73 11.81 -12.34
CA GLY A 39 3.56 10.44 -11.87
C GLY A 39 3.24 9.46 -12.99
N VAL A 40 2.69 8.30 -12.62
CA VAL A 40 2.27 7.26 -13.56
C VAL A 40 0.77 6.97 -13.38
N SER A 41 0.06 6.86 -14.50
CA SER A 41 -1.33 6.38 -14.54
C SER A 41 -1.34 4.94 -15.05
N VAL A 42 -1.95 4.05 -14.29
CA VAL A 42 -2.11 2.63 -14.63
C VAL A 42 -3.59 2.31 -14.80
N VAL A 43 -3.94 1.75 -15.96
CA VAL A 43 -5.28 1.22 -16.21
C VAL A 43 -5.27 -0.27 -15.90
N LEU A 44 -6.08 -0.65 -14.94
CA LEU A 44 -6.26 -1.98 -14.41
C LEU A 44 -7.55 -2.60 -15.01
N GLN A 45 -7.42 -3.77 -15.62
CA GLN A 45 -8.51 -4.50 -16.28
C GLN A 45 -8.74 -5.86 -15.62
N PRO A 46 -9.95 -6.14 -15.12
CA PRO A 46 -10.31 -7.48 -14.64
C PRO A 46 -10.20 -8.53 -15.74
N THR A 47 -9.77 -9.76 -15.39
CA THR A 47 -9.67 -10.90 -16.32
C THR A 47 -11.01 -11.45 -16.79
N GLN A 48 -12.10 -11.08 -16.12
CA GLN A 48 -13.48 -11.47 -16.45
C GLN A 48 -14.45 -10.29 -16.30
N ASP A 49 -15.66 -10.42 -16.83
CA ASP A 49 -16.69 -9.38 -16.68
C ASP A 49 -17.16 -9.32 -15.21
N VAL A 50 -16.92 -8.18 -14.56
CA VAL A 50 -17.20 -7.94 -13.13
C VAL A 50 -18.24 -6.82 -12.97
N GLU A 51 -19.12 -6.94 -11.97
CA GLU A 51 -20.12 -5.91 -11.66
C GLU A 51 -19.48 -4.66 -11.03
N ARG A 52 -20.09 -3.49 -11.27
CA ARG A 52 -19.54 -2.20 -10.81
C ARG A 52 -19.31 -2.15 -9.29
N ASP A 53 -20.19 -2.77 -8.50
CA ASP A 53 -20.08 -2.77 -7.04
C ASP A 53 -18.85 -3.57 -6.55
N GLU A 54 -18.49 -4.63 -7.29
CA GLU A 54 -17.27 -5.40 -7.00
C GLU A 54 -16.03 -4.60 -7.42
N LEU A 55 -16.06 -3.89 -8.56
CA LEU A 55 -14.98 -2.99 -8.98
C LEU A 55 -14.75 -1.85 -7.99
N GLU A 56 -15.82 -1.26 -7.45
CA GLU A 56 -15.71 -0.21 -6.43
C GLU A 56 -15.00 -0.75 -5.18
N THR A 57 -15.38 -1.95 -4.73
CA THR A 57 -14.76 -2.52 -3.53
C THR A 57 -13.29 -2.87 -3.77
N VAL A 58 -12.94 -3.35 -4.97
CA VAL A 58 -11.53 -3.60 -5.30
C VAL A 58 -10.76 -2.29 -5.50
N SER A 59 -11.40 -1.23 -5.99
CA SER A 59 -10.76 0.09 -6.09
C SER A 59 -10.39 0.66 -4.71
N GLU A 60 -11.24 0.49 -3.70
CA GLU A 60 -10.93 0.83 -2.30
C GLU A 60 -9.71 0.03 -1.81
N LEU A 61 -9.66 -1.25 -2.15
CA LEU A 61 -8.59 -2.14 -1.72
C LEU A 61 -7.24 -1.84 -2.37
N VAL A 62 -7.26 -1.51 -3.67
CA VAL A 62 -6.06 -1.03 -4.40
C VAL A 62 -5.60 0.29 -3.81
N ARG A 63 -6.53 1.20 -3.47
CA ARG A 63 -6.18 2.47 -2.81
C ARG A 63 -5.52 2.26 -1.46
N ASP A 64 -6.12 1.44 -0.59
CA ASP A 64 -5.56 1.14 0.74
C ASP A 64 -4.20 0.46 0.65
N ALA A 65 -4.03 -0.45 -0.33
CA ALA A 65 -2.77 -1.11 -0.61
C ALA A 65 -1.68 -0.14 -1.04
N VAL A 66 -1.95 0.70 -2.05
CA VAL A 66 -0.98 1.67 -2.56
C VAL A 66 -0.63 2.73 -1.49
N ASP A 67 -1.58 3.14 -0.65
CA ASP A 67 -1.32 4.04 0.49
C ASP A 67 -0.42 3.36 1.54
N SER A 68 -0.61 2.07 1.82
CA SER A 68 0.27 1.31 2.73
C SER A 68 1.70 1.18 2.21
N LEU A 69 1.92 1.27 0.90
CA LEU A 69 3.24 1.30 0.27
C LEU A 69 3.90 2.69 0.34
N GLY A 70 3.27 3.67 0.99
CA GLY A 70 3.80 5.01 1.20
C GLY A 70 3.59 5.96 0.03
N ILE A 71 2.78 5.58 -0.97
CA ILE A 71 2.37 6.50 -2.04
C ILE A 71 1.33 7.45 -1.47
N ALA A 72 1.67 8.73 -1.45
CA ALA A 72 0.81 9.75 -0.88
C ALA A 72 -0.40 10.00 -1.80
N GLU A 73 -1.59 9.64 -1.31
CA GLU A 73 -2.88 10.01 -1.90
C GLU A 73 -3.09 9.56 -3.36
N PRO A 74 -2.98 8.23 -3.64
CA PRO A 74 -3.27 7.70 -4.96
C PRO A 74 -4.73 7.98 -5.32
N ASP A 75 -4.96 8.41 -6.57
CA ASP A 75 -6.32 8.59 -7.07
C ASP A 75 -6.75 7.34 -7.82
N VAL A 76 -7.67 6.59 -7.21
CA VAL A 76 -8.18 5.33 -7.75
C VAL A 76 -9.65 5.50 -8.08
N ARG A 77 -10.01 5.29 -9.35
CA ARG A 77 -11.36 5.54 -9.85
C ARG A 77 -11.82 4.41 -10.77
N VAL A 78 -13.10 4.05 -10.69
CA VAL A 78 -13.72 3.09 -11.61
C VAL A 78 -14.20 3.81 -12.88
N GLU A 79 -13.59 3.50 -14.02
CA GLU A 79 -13.98 4.00 -15.33
C GLU A 79 -14.57 2.88 -16.19
N GLY A 80 -15.90 2.86 -16.35
CA GLY A 80 -16.58 1.83 -17.13
C GLY A 80 -16.42 0.43 -16.51
N ALA A 81 -15.62 -0.42 -17.14
CA ALA A 81 -15.26 -1.78 -16.70
C ALA A 81 -13.77 -1.91 -16.32
N THR A 82 -13.09 -0.77 -16.14
CA THR A 82 -11.68 -0.67 -15.76
C THR A 82 -11.51 0.16 -14.50
N ILE A 83 -10.38 -0.01 -13.82
CA ILE A 83 -9.96 0.84 -12.70
C ILE A 83 -8.77 1.66 -13.19
N VAL A 84 -8.81 2.98 -13.04
CA VAL A 84 -7.69 3.87 -13.34
C VAL A 84 -7.04 4.28 -12.03
N VAL A 85 -5.74 4.05 -11.92
CA VAL A 85 -4.92 4.33 -10.74
C VAL A 85 -3.87 5.37 -11.12
N ASP A 86 -3.97 6.55 -10.53
CA ASP A 86 -2.97 7.61 -10.70
C ASP A 86 -2.04 7.63 -9.47
N LEU A 87 -0.75 7.40 -9.71
CA LEU A 87 0.31 7.34 -8.71
C LEU A 87 1.18 8.60 -8.76
N PRO A 88 0.97 9.59 -7.86
CA PRO A 88 1.81 10.78 -7.81
C PRO A 88 3.22 10.47 -7.32
N GLY A 89 4.23 11.11 -7.92
CA GLY A 89 5.63 10.99 -7.50
C GLY A 89 6.34 9.70 -7.92
N VAL A 90 5.68 8.82 -8.66
CA VAL A 90 6.29 7.62 -9.24
C VAL A 90 6.74 7.93 -10.67
N ASP A 91 8.04 7.88 -10.94
CA ASP A 91 8.60 8.19 -12.27
C ASP A 91 8.77 6.94 -13.14
N ASP A 92 9.05 5.79 -12.52
CA ASP A 92 9.32 4.53 -13.22
C ASP A 92 8.02 3.73 -13.43
N GLN A 93 7.78 3.32 -14.67
CA GLN A 93 6.57 2.58 -15.04
C GLN A 93 6.55 1.16 -14.45
N GLN A 94 7.72 0.53 -14.29
CA GLN A 94 7.81 -0.80 -13.69
C GLN A 94 7.60 -0.72 -12.19
N GLU A 95 8.16 0.30 -11.52
CA GLU A 95 7.86 0.57 -10.12
C GLU A 95 6.36 0.82 -9.91
N ALA A 96 5.73 1.63 -10.77
CA ALA A 96 4.28 1.84 -10.75
C ALA A 96 3.48 0.55 -10.91
N LEU A 97 3.91 -0.33 -11.82
CA LEU A 97 3.31 -1.65 -12.00
C LEU A 97 3.43 -2.49 -10.74
N ASP A 98 4.62 -2.57 -10.15
CA ASP A 98 4.86 -3.35 -8.94
C ASP A 98 4.03 -2.81 -7.76
N LEU A 99 3.83 -1.48 -7.68
CA LEU A 99 3.00 -0.82 -6.67
C LEU A 99 1.49 -1.04 -6.85
N VAL A 100 0.98 -1.11 -8.09
CA VAL A 100 -0.45 -1.42 -8.33
C VAL A 100 -0.72 -2.92 -8.41
N ASN A 101 0.31 -3.74 -8.61
CA ASN A 101 0.26 -5.20 -8.59
C ASN A 101 0.11 -5.73 -7.16
N VAL A 102 -0.76 -5.07 -6.38
CA VAL A 102 -1.19 -5.53 -5.07
C VAL A 102 -2.50 -6.31 -5.18
N ALA A 103 -3.15 -6.29 -6.36
CA ALA A 103 -4.29 -7.14 -6.71
C ALA A 103 -3.82 -8.58 -7.01
N GLY A 104 -3.31 -9.25 -5.97
CA GLY A 104 -2.73 -10.58 -6.07
C GLY A 104 -3.66 -11.72 -5.68
N GLU A 105 -3.41 -12.90 -6.24
CA GLU A 105 -4.11 -14.12 -5.84
C GLU A 105 -3.61 -14.56 -4.45
N VAL A 106 -4.54 -14.70 -3.51
CA VAL A 106 -4.23 -15.31 -2.22
C VAL A 106 -4.49 -16.81 -2.29
N THR A 107 -3.46 -17.59 -2.01
CA THR A 107 -3.53 -19.04 -1.97
C THR A 107 -3.12 -19.59 -0.60
N LEU A 108 -3.68 -20.74 -0.24
CA LEU A 108 -3.47 -21.37 1.05
C LEU A 108 -2.70 -22.67 0.86
N HIS A 109 -1.54 -22.77 1.47
CA HIS A 109 -0.63 -23.90 1.25
C HIS A 109 -0.21 -24.56 2.57
N PRO A 110 -0.40 -25.87 2.73
CA PRO A 110 0.18 -26.62 3.84
C PRO A 110 1.71 -26.55 3.83
N VAL A 111 2.34 -26.22 4.95
CA VAL A 111 3.81 -26.14 5.00
C VAL A 111 4.41 -27.51 5.30
N LEU A 112 5.39 -27.94 4.51
CA LEU A 112 6.15 -29.17 4.74
C LEU A 112 7.36 -28.89 5.64
N GLY A 113 8.01 -27.75 5.45
CA GLY A 113 9.07 -27.26 6.32
C GLY A 113 9.59 -25.91 5.84
N CYS A 114 10.03 -25.08 6.79
CA CYS A 114 10.69 -23.82 6.51
C CYS A 114 12.15 -23.89 6.91
N THR A 115 13.02 -23.38 6.05
CA THR A 115 14.40 -23.03 6.39
C THR A 115 14.41 -21.53 6.68
N GLY A 116 14.87 -21.16 7.89
CA GLY A 116 15.08 -19.76 8.23
C GLY A 116 16.10 -19.09 7.29
N PRO A 117 16.24 -17.76 7.33
CA PRO A 117 17.22 -17.04 6.51
C PRO A 117 18.57 -17.72 6.60
N GLU A 118 19.16 -18.07 5.44
CA GLU A 118 20.49 -18.65 5.41
C GLU A 118 21.44 -17.63 6.05
N PRO A 119 22.22 -17.99 7.08
CA PRO A 119 23.15 -17.06 7.69
C PRO A 119 24.15 -16.63 6.63
N ASP A 120 24.26 -15.32 6.43
CA ASP A 120 25.21 -14.73 5.48
C ASP A 120 26.61 -15.32 5.75
N PRO A 121 27.26 -15.98 4.78
CA PRO A 121 28.58 -16.59 4.95
C PRO A 121 29.68 -15.55 5.25
N THR A 122 29.37 -14.24 5.25
CA THR A 122 30.30 -13.17 5.61
C THR A 122 30.32 -12.78 7.08
N ASP A 123 29.48 -13.36 7.97
CA ASP A 123 29.55 -13.08 9.42
C ASP A 123 30.59 -14.00 10.12
N PRO A 124 31.75 -13.48 10.57
CA PRO A 124 32.83 -14.31 11.13
C PRO A 124 32.56 -14.84 12.55
N THR A 125 31.34 -14.71 13.09
CA THR A 125 31.09 -14.96 14.52
C THR A 125 30.47 -16.33 14.85
N THR A 126 30.17 -17.18 13.85
CA THR A 126 29.49 -18.47 14.11
C THR A 126 30.46 -19.66 14.05
N PRO A 127 30.77 -20.37 15.16
CA PRO A 127 31.57 -21.59 15.10
C PRO A 127 30.77 -22.72 14.42
N PRO A 128 31.41 -23.59 13.59
CA PRO A 128 30.71 -24.66 12.91
C PRO A 128 30.16 -25.67 13.92
N ALA A 129 28.84 -25.89 13.91
CA ALA A 129 28.17 -26.91 14.70
C ALA A 129 28.66 -28.30 14.27
N SER A 130 29.52 -28.91 15.08
CA SER A 130 29.88 -30.32 14.95
C SER A 130 28.74 -31.18 15.48
N SER A 131 28.18 -32.00 14.59
CA SER A 131 27.21 -33.04 14.92
C SER A 131 27.93 -34.20 15.62
N THR A 132 27.42 -34.61 16.79
CA THR A 132 27.68 -35.95 17.34
C THR A 132 26.42 -36.46 18.03
N PRO A 133 25.91 -37.66 17.69
CA PRO A 133 24.68 -38.20 18.28
C PRO A 133 24.95 -38.83 19.65
N GLY A 134 24.30 -38.34 20.70
CA GLY A 134 24.35 -38.89 22.06
C GLY A 134 22.98 -39.38 22.53
N THR A 135 22.81 -40.70 22.54
CA THR A 135 21.64 -41.47 22.98
C THR A 135 21.42 -41.38 24.51
N THR A 136 20.22 -41.03 25.02
CA THR A 136 19.64 -41.55 26.29
C THR A 136 18.12 -41.25 26.39
N PRO A 137 17.24 -42.16 26.89
CA PRO A 137 15.76 -42.03 26.92
C PRO A 137 15.18 -41.36 28.19
N PRO A 138 13.86 -41.06 28.25
CA PRO A 138 13.25 -40.14 29.22
C PRO A 138 12.76 -40.83 30.51
N ALA A 139 12.72 -40.08 31.61
CA ALA A 139 12.03 -40.46 32.85
C ALA A 139 10.87 -39.48 33.15
N SER A 140 9.67 -39.99 32.90
CA SER A 140 8.39 -39.87 33.61
C SER A 140 8.17 -38.74 34.65
N SER A 141 7.13 -37.94 34.38
CA SER A 141 6.25 -37.25 35.35
C SER A 141 5.43 -38.29 36.14
N THR A 142 4.98 -38.09 37.39
CA THR A 142 3.91 -37.20 37.93
C THR A 142 3.75 -37.53 39.45
N PRO A 143 2.79 -37.01 40.26
CA PRO A 143 2.19 -35.67 40.44
C PRO A 143 2.30 -35.16 41.90
N GLY A 144 2.09 -33.85 42.14
CA GLY A 144 2.02 -33.26 43.48
C GLY A 144 0.91 -32.23 43.60
N SER A 145 -0.19 -32.62 44.24
CA SER A 145 -1.37 -31.84 44.60
C SER A 145 -1.07 -30.75 45.63
N SER A 146 -1.67 -29.56 45.48
CA SER A 146 -2.13 -28.74 46.61
C SER A 146 -3.12 -27.65 46.19
N THR A 147 -4.39 -27.84 46.55
CA THR A 147 -5.38 -26.80 46.92
C THR A 147 -5.52 -26.93 48.45
N PRO A 148 -5.70 -25.87 49.27
CA PRO A 148 -7.00 -25.16 49.35
C PRO A 148 -6.95 -23.67 49.81
N GLY A 149 -8.07 -22.95 49.67
CA GLY A 149 -8.28 -21.69 50.40
C GLY A 149 -9.43 -20.83 49.89
N SER A 150 -10.63 -21.10 50.39
CA SER A 150 -11.90 -20.41 50.13
C SER A 150 -11.97 -18.97 50.67
N GLY A 151 -12.80 -18.13 50.02
CA GLY A 151 -13.31 -16.86 50.54
C GLY A 151 -14.61 -16.47 49.82
N THR A 152 -15.65 -16.20 50.60
CA THR A 152 -17.08 -16.22 50.24
C THR A 152 -17.64 -14.84 49.83
N ALA A 153 -18.59 -14.88 48.88
CA ALA A 153 -19.69 -13.97 48.50
C ALA A 153 -19.73 -12.48 48.94
N SER A 154 -20.07 -11.61 47.99
CA SER A 154 -21.07 -10.53 48.20
C SER A 154 -21.69 -10.06 46.88
N SER A 155 -23.03 -10.05 46.86
CA SER A 155 -23.89 -9.42 45.85
C SER A 155 -23.84 -7.90 45.91
N GLY A 156 -24.13 -7.21 44.80
CA GLY A 156 -24.53 -5.81 44.84
C GLY A 156 -24.42 -4.99 43.54
N ALA A 157 -25.56 -4.82 42.89
CA ALA A 157 -26.03 -3.61 42.19
C ALA A 157 -25.53 -3.23 40.76
N ALA A 158 -26.52 -3.08 39.87
CA ALA A 158 -26.50 -2.38 38.59
C ALA A 158 -26.41 -0.84 38.76
N PRO A 159 -26.10 -0.10 37.68
CA PRO A 159 -27.15 0.54 36.84
C PRO A 159 -26.85 0.35 35.33
N ALA A 160 -27.79 0.17 34.39
CA ALA A 160 -28.99 0.93 34.00
C ALA A 160 -28.71 2.30 33.35
N GLY A 161 -28.90 2.37 32.01
CA GLY A 161 -28.96 3.57 31.16
C GLY A 161 -27.94 3.48 30.02
N TRP A 162 -28.25 3.52 28.72
CA TRP A 162 -29.29 4.28 28.03
C TRP A 162 -29.86 3.52 26.83
N ARG A 163 -31.15 3.76 26.59
CA ARG A 163 -31.97 3.19 25.52
C ARG A 163 -31.80 3.99 24.22
N SER A 164 -31.95 3.29 23.11
CA SER A 164 -32.26 3.83 21.78
C SER A 164 -33.51 4.71 21.78
N PRO A 165 -33.71 5.51 20.72
CA PRO A 165 -35.01 5.55 20.08
C PRO A 165 -34.91 5.27 18.58
N THR A 166 -35.68 4.28 18.15
CA THR A 166 -36.18 4.11 16.79
C THR A 166 -37.41 5.00 16.61
N THR A 167 -37.47 5.79 15.53
CA THR A 167 -38.74 6.05 14.83
C THR A 167 -38.48 6.41 13.36
N PRO A 168 -39.25 5.84 12.40
CA PRO A 168 -39.13 6.11 10.96
C PRO A 168 -39.97 7.33 10.54
N ALA A 169 -39.58 7.98 9.44
CA ALA A 169 -40.42 8.97 8.76
C ALA A 169 -40.33 8.80 7.23
N THR A 170 -41.43 8.32 6.68
CA THR A 170 -41.88 8.32 5.27
C THR A 170 -42.07 9.77 4.79
N GLU A 171 -41.77 10.10 3.52
CA GLU A 171 -42.69 10.45 2.40
C GLU A 171 -42.19 11.77 1.73
N PRO A 172 -42.64 12.25 0.55
CA PRO A 172 -43.01 11.65 -0.74
C PRO A 172 -42.27 12.28 -1.96
N SER A 173 -42.46 11.68 -3.14
CA SER A 173 -42.22 12.26 -4.47
C SER A 173 -43.26 13.32 -4.86
N SER A 174 -42.85 14.37 -5.59
CA SER A 174 -43.72 15.08 -6.56
C SER A 174 -42.95 16.01 -7.53
N THR A 175 -42.99 15.65 -8.82
CA THR A 175 -43.32 16.47 -10.02
C THR A 175 -42.83 17.92 -10.22
N THR A 176 -42.23 18.13 -11.40
CA THR A 176 -42.04 19.30 -12.31
C THR A 176 -43.25 20.27 -12.41
N PRO A 177 -43.19 21.48 -13.07
CA PRO A 177 -42.29 21.92 -14.14
C PRO A 177 -41.74 23.38 -14.08
N ASP A 178 -40.80 23.68 -14.99
CA ASP A 178 -40.89 24.74 -16.02
C ASP A 178 -39.73 25.77 -16.13
N THR A 179 -39.37 25.99 -17.41
CA THR A 179 -38.86 27.22 -18.04
C THR A 179 -37.34 27.49 -18.12
N GLU A 180 -36.83 27.05 -19.28
CA GLU A 180 -35.68 27.49 -20.11
C GLU A 180 -35.72 29.01 -20.45
N PRO A 181 -34.58 29.67 -20.80
CA PRO A 181 -34.30 29.98 -22.22
C PRO A 181 -32.90 29.50 -22.69
N GLN A 182 -32.90 28.75 -23.80
CA GLN A 182 -31.77 28.42 -24.65
C GLN A 182 -31.19 29.67 -25.32
N ALA A 183 -29.86 29.67 -25.48
CA ALA A 183 -29.19 30.39 -26.55
C ALA A 183 -28.75 29.37 -27.62
N THR A 184 -29.41 29.45 -28.77
CA THR A 184 -29.11 28.74 -30.00
C THR A 184 -27.95 29.41 -30.73
N THR A 185 -27.10 28.64 -31.42
CA THR A 185 -26.49 28.95 -32.75
C THR A 185 -25.61 27.77 -33.21
N PRO A 186 -25.36 27.61 -34.52
CA PRO A 186 -25.59 26.34 -35.21
C PRO A 186 -24.33 25.56 -35.60
N ASP A 187 -24.56 24.27 -35.88
CA ASP A 187 -23.76 23.39 -36.72
C ASP A 187 -23.11 24.10 -37.91
N THR A 188 -21.80 23.89 -38.09
CA THR A 188 -21.18 23.62 -39.40
C THR A 188 -19.83 22.94 -39.18
N VAL A 189 -19.80 21.64 -39.46
CA VAL A 189 -18.59 20.83 -39.66
C VAL A 189 -17.94 21.24 -40.99
N PRO A 190 -16.62 21.45 -41.05
CA PRO A 190 -15.88 21.19 -42.27
C PRO A 190 -14.96 19.98 -42.10
N GLN A 191 -15.28 18.96 -42.88
CA GLN A 191 -14.42 17.86 -43.29
C GLN A 191 -13.19 18.43 -44.04
N ALA A 192 -11.98 18.02 -43.67
CA ALA A 192 -10.76 18.21 -44.47
C ALA A 192 -10.02 16.86 -44.52
N THR A 193 -10.32 16.01 -45.51
CA THR A 193 -9.52 15.79 -46.74
C THR A 193 -8.00 15.77 -46.52
N THR A 194 -7.48 14.55 -46.62
CA THR A 194 -6.11 14.21 -47.00
C THR A 194 -5.60 15.04 -48.18
N PRO A 195 -4.30 15.36 -48.17
CA PRO A 195 -3.51 15.37 -49.38
C PRO A 195 -2.39 14.33 -49.30
N ALA A 196 -2.41 13.40 -50.25
CA ALA A 196 -1.21 12.74 -50.71
C ALA A 196 -0.33 13.75 -51.44
N SER A 197 0.98 13.76 -51.16
CA SER A 197 2.00 14.14 -52.15
C SER A 197 3.35 13.58 -51.74
N ASP A 198 3.84 12.73 -52.62
CA ASP A 198 5.22 12.32 -52.78
C ASP A 198 6.22 13.48 -52.71
N ALA A 199 7.33 13.26 -52.00
CA ALA A 199 8.61 13.84 -52.39
C ALA A 199 9.74 12.92 -51.92
N SER A 200 10.34 12.25 -52.90
CA SER A 200 11.61 11.54 -52.82
C SER A 200 12.73 12.39 -52.21
N SER A 201 13.53 11.77 -51.35
CA SER A 201 14.97 12.02 -51.30
C SER A 201 15.73 10.73 -51.05
N THR A 202 16.21 10.18 -52.16
CA THR A 202 17.45 9.42 -52.33
C THR A 202 18.62 10.16 -51.65
N VAL A 203 19.67 9.58 -51.08
CA VAL A 203 20.62 8.49 -51.42
C VAL A 203 21.62 8.38 -50.22
N PRO A 204 22.59 7.46 -50.14
CA PRO A 204 22.71 6.11 -50.71
C PRO A 204 23.13 5.03 -49.67
N ALA A 205 22.93 3.77 -50.06
CA ALA A 205 23.61 2.62 -49.48
C ALA A 205 25.13 2.70 -49.72
N SER A 206 25.92 2.42 -48.68
CA SER A 206 27.36 2.16 -48.83
C SER A 206 27.61 0.67 -48.70
N THR A 207 27.88 0.05 -49.85
CA THR A 207 28.38 -1.31 -50.01
C THR A 207 29.90 -1.23 -50.18
N VAL A 208 30.67 -1.89 -49.31
CA VAL A 208 32.06 -2.30 -49.60
C VAL A 208 32.41 -3.54 -48.76
N PRO A 209 33.38 -4.37 -49.17
CA PRO A 209 33.18 -5.81 -49.33
C PRO A 209 33.98 -6.62 -48.30
N ALA A 210 33.67 -7.91 -48.20
CA ALA A 210 34.52 -8.88 -47.56
C ALA A 210 35.85 -9.06 -48.33
N THR A 211 36.99 -9.16 -47.65
CA THR A 211 37.73 -10.43 -47.34
C THR A 211 39.25 -10.20 -47.17
N LEU A 212 39.86 -10.95 -46.22
CA LEU A 212 41.27 -11.41 -46.04
C LEU A 212 42.15 -10.69 -44.97
N PRO A 213 43.16 -11.37 -44.34
CA PRO A 213 42.99 -12.12 -43.08
C PRO A 213 44.03 -11.79 -41.97
N VAL A 214 43.70 -12.22 -40.74
CA VAL A 214 44.57 -12.62 -39.60
C VAL A 214 45.69 -11.67 -39.14
N ALA A 215 45.54 -11.17 -37.91
CA ALA A 215 46.61 -11.20 -36.90
C ALA A 215 45.97 -11.39 -35.52
N THR A 216 46.07 -12.61 -35.01
CA THR A 216 45.76 -12.99 -33.63
C THR A 216 46.82 -12.43 -32.70
N THR A 217 46.48 -11.37 -31.96
CA THR A 217 47.17 -11.05 -30.70
C THR A 217 46.22 -11.33 -29.55
N THR A 218 46.53 -12.42 -28.87
CA THR A 218 46.02 -12.83 -27.57
C THR A 218 46.13 -11.67 -26.58
N THR A 219 45.01 -11.03 -26.28
CA THR A 219 44.82 -10.28 -25.03
C THR A 219 43.63 -10.92 -24.35
N THR A 220 43.90 -11.77 -23.37
CA THR A 220 42.90 -12.34 -22.46
C THR A 220 42.25 -11.20 -21.69
N PRO A 221 40.95 -10.89 -21.87
CA PRO A 221 40.26 -10.06 -20.89
C PRO A 221 40.04 -10.92 -19.64
N TRP A 222 40.75 -10.61 -18.57
CA TRP A 222 40.54 -11.18 -17.23
C TRP A 222 39.36 -10.48 -16.55
N PHE A 223 38.23 -10.40 -17.21
CA PHE A 223 36.96 -10.09 -16.56
C PHE A 223 36.03 -11.26 -16.86
N VAL A 224 36.22 -12.33 -16.10
CA VAL A 224 35.07 -13.15 -15.71
C VAL A 224 34.29 -12.26 -14.77
N THR A 225 33.27 -11.57 -15.30
CA THR A 225 32.12 -11.27 -14.47
C THR A 225 31.69 -12.61 -13.87
N PRO A 226 31.55 -12.74 -12.54
CA PRO A 226 30.78 -13.87 -12.03
C PRO A 226 29.46 -13.79 -12.78
N THR A 227 29.12 -14.84 -13.54
CA THR A 227 27.75 -15.08 -13.93
C THR A 227 27.05 -15.37 -12.62
N THR A 228 26.67 -14.30 -11.90
CA THR A 228 25.61 -14.36 -10.92
C THR A 228 24.45 -14.93 -11.69
N ALA A 229 24.10 -16.18 -11.41
CA ALA A 229 22.88 -16.77 -11.93
C ALA A 229 21.77 -15.74 -11.66
N PRO A 230 20.84 -15.51 -12.62
CA PRO A 230 19.67 -14.72 -12.31
C PRO A 230 19.08 -15.24 -11.00
N PRO A 231 18.63 -14.35 -10.08
CA PRO A 231 18.01 -14.80 -8.85
C PRO A 231 16.95 -15.86 -9.21
N PRO A 232 16.86 -16.96 -8.45
CA PRO A 232 15.86 -17.98 -8.74
C PRO A 232 14.49 -17.32 -8.81
N SER A 233 13.78 -17.50 -9.92
CA SER A 233 12.38 -17.08 -10.03
C SER A 233 11.56 -17.97 -9.11
N PHE A 234 10.96 -17.38 -8.09
CA PHE A 234 9.99 -18.07 -7.25
C PHE A 234 8.62 -18.04 -7.92
N PRO A 235 7.79 -19.08 -7.73
CA PRO A 235 8.05 -20.29 -6.97
C PRO A 235 8.87 -21.32 -7.73
N VAL A 236 9.62 -22.15 -6.99
CA VAL A 236 10.30 -23.31 -7.59
C VAL A 236 9.41 -24.54 -7.44
N ASP A 237 8.91 -25.07 -8.56
CA ASP A 237 8.21 -26.36 -8.60
C ASP A 237 9.22 -27.51 -8.53
N ASN A 238 9.08 -28.39 -7.52
CA ASN A 238 9.93 -29.55 -7.33
C ASN A 238 9.52 -30.75 -8.22
N GLY A 239 8.41 -30.64 -8.96
CA GLY A 239 7.89 -31.66 -9.87
C GLY A 239 7.17 -32.83 -9.18
N ASP A 240 7.05 -32.78 -7.86
CA ASP A 240 6.34 -33.74 -7.00
C ASP A 240 5.05 -33.15 -6.39
N GLY A 241 4.64 -31.97 -6.86
CA GLY A 241 3.50 -31.22 -6.33
C GLY A 241 3.83 -30.37 -5.10
N THR A 242 5.12 -30.21 -4.77
CA THR A 242 5.59 -29.30 -3.73
C THR A 242 6.27 -28.08 -4.33
N PHE A 243 6.05 -26.92 -3.72
CA PHE A 243 6.57 -25.64 -4.17
C PHE A 243 7.50 -25.05 -3.12
N LEU A 244 8.57 -24.41 -3.56
CA LEU A 244 9.40 -23.57 -2.70
C LEU A 244 9.00 -22.11 -2.90
N PHE A 245 8.52 -21.48 -1.84
CA PHE A 245 8.18 -20.05 -1.80
C PHE A 245 9.15 -19.29 -0.90
N GLU A 246 9.35 -18.02 -1.22
CA GLU A 246 10.03 -17.06 -0.34
C GLU A 246 9.06 -16.56 0.74
N SER A 247 9.55 -16.40 1.95
CA SER A 247 8.80 -15.80 3.05
C SER A 247 9.18 -14.33 3.19
N ARG A 248 8.20 -13.50 3.54
CA ARG A 248 8.39 -12.06 3.84
C ARG A 248 9.55 -11.79 4.81
N ASP A 249 9.85 -12.74 5.71
CA ASP A 249 10.93 -12.64 6.70
C ASP A 249 12.33 -13.05 6.18
N GLY A 250 12.48 -13.33 4.87
CA GLY A 250 13.78 -13.64 4.25
C GLY A 250 14.21 -15.11 4.33
N GLY A 251 13.28 -16.05 4.46
CA GLY A 251 13.54 -17.50 4.43
C GLY A 251 12.81 -18.19 3.27
N PHE A 252 13.00 -19.51 3.16
CA PHE A 252 12.29 -20.33 2.17
C PHE A 252 11.45 -21.40 2.86
N CYS A 253 10.22 -21.60 2.42
CA CYS A 253 9.39 -22.69 2.89
C CYS A 253 8.99 -23.59 1.73
N GLN A 254 9.20 -24.89 1.93
CA GLN A 254 8.62 -25.89 1.06
C GLN A 254 7.19 -26.12 1.50
N VAL A 255 6.26 -25.98 0.57
CA VAL A 255 4.83 -26.13 0.82
C VAL A 255 4.22 -27.17 -0.12
N GLY A 256 3.11 -27.74 0.29
CA GLY A 256 2.30 -28.66 -0.52
C GLY A 256 1.46 -27.94 -1.58
N PRO A 257 0.61 -28.68 -2.31
CA PRO A 257 -0.30 -28.10 -3.29
C PRO A 257 -1.30 -27.14 -2.60
N SER A 258 -1.83 -26.19 -3.37
CA SER A 258 -2.83 -25.25 -2.84
C SER A 258 -4.05 -26.00 -2.32
N GLY A 259 -4.38 -25.75 -1.04
CA GLY A 259 -5.54 -26.32 -0.35
C GLY A 259 -6.80 -25.47 -0.49
N GLY A 260 -6.68 -24.28 -1.05
CA GLY A 260 -7.77 -23.34 -1.31
C GLY A 260 -7.23 -21.97 -1.73
N SER A 261 -8.14 -21.11 -2.18
CA SER A 261 -7.87 -19.67 -2.41
C SER A 261 -8.38 -18.83 -1.24
N GLY A 262 -8.07 -17.54 -1.24
CA GLY A 262 -8.55 -16.58 -0.24
C GLY A 262 -10.07 -16.43 -0.16
N GLN A 263 -10.83 -16.99 -1.11
CA GLN A 263 -12.30 -17.05 -1.11
C GLN A 263 -12.88 -17.82 0.09
N VAL A 264 -12.03 -18.48 0.88
CA VAL A 264 -12.43 -19.04 2.17
C VAL A 264 -12.90 -17.97 3.16
N PHE A 265 -12.40 -16.74 3.01
CA PHE A 265 -12.73 -15.60 3.87
C PHE A 265 -13.93 -14.83 3.30
N SER A 266 -14.71 -14.25 4.20
CA SER A 266 -15.76 -13.30 3.83
C SER A 266 -15.15 -11.98 3.39
N ARG A 267 -15.71 -11.39 2.34
CA ARG A 267 -15.26 -10.10 1.78
C ARG A 267 -15.29 -9.01 2.85
N LYS A 268 -14.21 -8.21 2.95
CA LYS A 268 -14.06 -7.09 3.91
C LYS A 268 -14.26 -7.48 5.39
N SER A 269 -14.01 -8.75 5.74
CA SER A 269 -14.17 -9.24 7.12
C SER A 269 -12.88 -9.22 7.93
N ALA A 270 -11.72 -9.16 7.28
CA ALA A 270 -10.45 -9.19 7.98
C ALA A 270 -10.14 -7.84 8.62
N SER A 271 -9.78 -7.85 9.90
CA SER A 271 -9.41 -6.65 10.65
C SER A 271 -8.28 -6.94 11.64
N ALA A 272 -7.41 -5.95 11.82
CA ALA A 272 -6.39 -5.96 12.85
C ALA A 272 -7.02 -5.63 14.21
N VAL A 273 -6.97 -6.57 15.14
CA VAL A 273 -7.58 -6.47 16.47
C VAL A 273 -6.56 -6.80 17.56
N ILE A 274 -6.71 -6.15 18.71
CA ILE A 274 -5.86 -6.41 19.88
C ILE A 274 -6.52 -7.48 20.74
N VAL A 275 -5.88 -8.65 20.82
CA VAL A 275 -6.32 -9.78 21.65
C VAL A 275 -5.27 -10.03 22.74
N ASN A 276 -5.67 -9.93 24.01
CA ASN A 276 -4.79 -10.08 25.17
C ASN A 276 -3.55 -9.14 25.17
N GLY A 277 -3.68 -7.95 24.58
CA GLY A 277 -2.59 -6.97 24.52
C GLY A 277 -1.56 -7.21 23.41
N ALA A 278 -1.81 -8.17 22.51
CA ALA A 278 -1.03 -8.41 21.30
C ALA A 278 -1.90 -8.16 20.06
N TRP A 279 -1.28 -7.72 18.97
CA TRP A 279 -1.96 -7.59 17.67
C TRP A 279 -2.22 -8.96 17.07
N SER A 280 -3.39 -9.11 16.47
CA SER A 280 -3.85 -10.32 15.79
C SER A 280 -4.78 -9.92 14.64
N VAL A 281 -4.91 -10.80 13.65
CA VAL A 281 -5.84 -10.58 12.54
C VAL A 281 -7.02 -11.52 12.70
N GLU A 282 -8.22 -10.95 12.74
CA GLU A 282 -9.47 -11.69 12.85
C GLU A 282 -10.24 -11.55 11.54
N SER A 283 -10.73 -12.66 11.00
CA SER A 283 -11.51 -12.69 9.76
C SER A 283 -12.61 -13.74 9.83
N ASP A 284 -13.78 -13.40 9.29
CA ASP A 284 -14.90 -14.31 9.18
C ASP A 284 -14.77 -15.22 7.96
N LEU A 285 -15.18 -16.48 8.11
CA LEU A 285 -15.23 -17.46 7.03
C LEU A 285 -16.47 -17.25 6.18
N SER A 286 -16.34 -17.45 4.87
CA SER A 286 -17.49 -17.44 3.98
C SER A 286 -18.29 -18.74 4.13
N ALA A 287 -19.60 -18.69 3.83
CA ALA A 287 -20.48 -19.86 4.00
C ALA A 287 -20.02 -21.08 3.17
N THR A 288 -19.47 -20.85 1.98
CA THR A 288 -18.88 -21.90 1.13
C THR A 288 -17.45 -22.22 1.55
N GLY A 289 -16.70 -21.21 1.98
CA GLY A 289 -15.29 -21.26 2.36
C GLY A 289 -14.99 -22.05 3.63
N ALA A 290 -15.87 -21.97 4.63
CA ALA A 290 -15.68 -22.63 5.92
C ALA A 290 -15.44 -24.14 5.80
N THR A 291 -16.05 -24.80 4.81
CA THR A 291 -15.83 -26.24 4.57
C THR A 291 -14.43 -26.51 4.06
N ALA A 292 -13.94 -25.72 3.09
CA ALA A 292 -12.59 -25.86 2.54
C ALA A 292 -11.53 -25.54 3.60
N TRP A 293 -11.71 -24.44 4.34
CA TRP A 293 -10.84 -24.06 5.45
C TRP A 293 -10.76 -25.15 6.52
N ASN A 294 -11.90 -25.67 6.98
CA ASN A 294 -11.94 -26.71 8.02
C ASN A 294 -11.35 -28.04 7.53
N ALA A 295 -11.48 -28.39 6.26
CA ALA A 295 -10.83 -29.56 5.69
C ALA A 295 -9.29 -29.42 5.75
N LEU A 296 -8.77 -28.24 5.38
CA LEU A 296 -7.34 -27.94 5.40
C LEU A 296 -6.80 -27.86 6.84
N ALA A 297 -7.53 -27.19 7.73
CA ALA A 297 -7.20 -27.10 9.15
C ALA A 297 -7.14 -28.47 9.82
N ALA A 298 -8.12 -29.35 9.55
CA ALA A 298 -8.12 -30.71 10.08
C ALA A 298 -6.91 -31.53 9.61
N GLN A 299 -6.49 -31.38 8.35
CA GLN A 299 -5.30 -32.05 7.82
C GLN A 299 -4.02 -31.58 8.52
N CYS A 300 -3.85 -30.27 8.68
CA CYS A 300 -2.71 -29.69 9.38
C CYS A 300 -2.69 -29.98 10.88
N TYR A 301 -3.83 -29.92 11.55
CA TYR A 301 -3.95 -30.21 12.98
C TYR A 301 -3.47 -31.63 13.33
N ASN A 302 -3.85 -32.61 12.51
CA ASN A 302 -3.47 -34.01 12.70
C ASN A 302 -2.02 -34.33 12.25
N ALA A 303 -1.25 -33.35 11.78
CA ALA A 303 0.05 -33.55 11.15
C ALA A 303 0.01 -34.63 10.06
N GLY A 304 -0.95 -34.50 9.14
CA GLY A 304 -1.08 -35.40 7.99
C GLY A 304 0.15 -35.36 7.07
N ALA A 305 0.22 -36.30 6.12
CA ALA A 305 1.36 -36.41 5.21
C ALA A 305 1.62 -35.13 4.37
N SER A 306 0.59 -34.33 4.12
CA SER A 306 0.67 -33.05 3.41
C SER A 306 1.03 -31.85 4.30
N CYS A 307 0.97 -31.98 5.63
CA CYS A 307 1.18 -30.87 6.57
C CYS A 307 1.86 -31.33 7.88
N PRO A 308 3.09 -31.88 7.82
CA PRO A 308 3.79 -32.38 8.99
C PRO A 308 4.16 -31.29 9.99
N SER A 309 4.34 -30.04 9.52
CA SER A 309 4.69 -28.87 10.35
C SER A 309 3.52 -28.33 11.18
N ARG A 310 2.27 -28.73 10.87
CA ARG A 310 1.02 -28.11 11.36
C ARG A 310 0.87 -26.62 11.03
N GLN A 311 1.66 -26.09 10.11
CA GLN A 311 1.56 -24.70 9.67
C GLN A 311 0.80 -24.61 8.36
N LEU A 312 -0.03 -23.57 8.25
CA LEU A 312 -0.76 -23.24 7.05
C LEU A 312 -0.25 -21.89 6.54
N ALA A 313 0.44 -21.89 5.40
CA ALA A 313 0.94 -20.69 4.77
C ALA A 313 -0.18 -19.96 4.03
N ILE A 314 -0.25 -18.65 4.24
CA ILE A 314 -1.05 -17.71 3.46
C ILE A 314 -0.08 -17.03 2.50
N VAL A 315 -0.24 -17.31 1.22
CA VAL A 315 0.63 -16.85 0.13
C VAL A 315 -0.11 -15.79 -0.66
N LEU A 316 0.57 -14.71 -1.02
CA LEU A 316 0.11 -13.69 -1.96
C LEU A 316 1.13 -13.62 -3.09
N ASP A 317 0.72 -13.83 -4.33
CA ASP A 317 1.57 -13.77 -5.54
C ASP A 317 2.93 -14.45 -5.34
N ASP A 318 2.89 -15.71 -4.91
CA ASP A 318 4.06 -16.55 -4.68
C ASP A 318 5.00 -16.12 -3.53
N THR A 319 4.58 -15.18 -2.69
CA THR A 319 5.30 -14.80 -1.46
C THR A 319 4.49 -15.18 -0.23
N ILE A 320 5.09 -15.94 0.68
CA ILE A 320 4.46 -16.30 1.96
C ILE A 320 4.41 -15.05 2.84
N GLN A 321 3.20 -14.61 3.13
CA GLN A 321 2.95 -13.51 4.06
C GLN A 321 3.11 -13.99 5.50
N THR A 322 2.40 -15.07 5.86
CA THR A 322 2.54 -15.69 7.19
C THR A 322 2.31 -17.20 7.10
N ALA A 323 2.85 -17.95 8.06
CA ALA A 323 2.63 -19.39 8.19
C ALA A 323 2.22 -19.79 9.63
N PRO A 324 1.02 -19.39 10.11
CA PRO A 324 0.56 -19.70 11.44
C PRO A 324 0.37 -21.21 11.67
N THR A 325 0.57 -21.65 12.91
CA THR A 325 0.27 -23.01 13.34
C THR A 325 -1.22 -23.21 13.56
N VAL A 326 -1.78 -24.30 13.04
CA VAL A 326 -3.19 -24.65 13.21
C VAL A 326 -3.41 -25.31 14.57
N ASN A 327 -4.12 -24.63 15.46
CA ASN A 327 -4.36 -25.06 16.85
C ASN A 327 -5.70 -25.78 17.08
N ALA A 328 -6.61 -25.75 16.12
CA ALA A 328 -7.91 -26.40 16.19
C ALA A 328 -8.24 -27.10 14.85
N PRO A 329 -8.91 -28.26 14.88
CA PRO A 329 -9.25 -28.99 13.66
C PRO A 329 -10.41 -28.37 12.87
N ALA A 330 -11.22 -27.50 13.50
CA ALA A 330 -12.32 -26.80 12.86
C ALA A 330 -12.62 -25.48 13.58
N PHE A 331 -13.11 -24.52 12.81
CA PHE A 331 -13.53 -23.18 13.22
C PHE A 331 -15.01 -23.01 12.85
N ALA A 332 -15.74 -22.25 13.67
CA ALA A 332 -17.16 -22.00 13.45
C ALA A 332 -17.35 -20.92 12.38
N ASP A 333 -17.31 -19.65 12.79
CA ASP A 333 -17.56 -18.51 11.90
C ASP A 333 -16.31 -17.64 11.72
N THR A 334 -15.47 -17.54 12.75
CA THR A 334 -14.35 -16.59 12.76
C THR A 334 -13.02 -17.30 13.04
N VAL A 335 -11.95 -16.83 12.38
CA VAL A 335 -10.59 -17.30 12.53
C VAL A 335 -9.73 -16.17 13.06
N SER A 336 -8.92 -16.47 14.08
CA SER A 336 -7.92 -15.55 14.61
C SER A 336 -6.53 -16.06 14.25
N ILE A 337 -5.80 -15.23 13.50
CA ILE A 337 -4.40 -15.44 13.15
C ILE A 337 -3.59 -14.64 14.17
N THR A 338 -2.80 -15.36 14.96
CA THR A 338 -1.98 -14.80 16.03
C THR A 338 -0.50 -14.96 15.70
N GLY A 339 0.29 -13.98 16.13
CA GLY A 339 1.72 -13.90 15.87
C GLY A 339 2.35 -12.77 16.66
N SER A 340 3.64 -12.54 16.47
CA SER A 340 4.35 -11.37 17.00
C SER A 340 4.18 -10.17 16.06
N PHE A 341 2.94 -9.84 15.72
CA PHE A 341 2.64 -8.76 14.77
C PHE A 341 2.78 -7.38 15.41
N GLU A 342 3.30 -6.44 14.63
CA GLU A 342 3.10 -5.02 14.90
C GLU A 342 1.74 -4.53 14.35
N GLU A 343 1.35 -3.32 14.71
CA GLU A 343 0.06 -2.75 14.30
C GLU A 343 -0.06 -2.65 12.77
N GLU A 344 1.00 -2.18 12.12
CA GLU A 344 1.09 -2.00 10.68
C GLU A 344 1.07 -3.36 9.96
N GLU A 345 1.89 -4.30 10.42
CA GLU A 345 1.95 -5.66 9.85
C GLU A 345 0.60 -6.40 9.95
N ALA A 346 -0.13 -6.24 11.07
CA ALA A 346 -1.47 -6.81 11.22
C ALA A 346 -2.48 -6.16 10.27
N ARG A 347 -2.37 -4.86 10.01
CA ARG A 347 -3.21 -4.17 9.00
C ARG A 347 -2.89 -4.63 7.59
N ASP A 348 -1.61 -4.76 7.25
CA ASP A 348 -1.17 -5.27 5.95
C ASP A 348 -1.75 -6.66 5.69
N LEU A 349 -1.62 -7.57 6.67
CA LEU A 349 -2.13 -8.93 6.56
C LEU A 349 -3.66 -8.96 6.46
N ALA A 350 -4.37 -8.12 7.21
CA ALA A 350 -5.80 -7.97 7.05
C ALA A 350 -6.16 -7.49 5.63
N GLY A 351 -5.37 -6.56 5.08
CA GLY A 351 -5.45 -6.14 3.69
C GLY A 351 -5.33 -7.33 2.73
N VAL A 352 -4.25 -8.11 2.83
CA VAL A 352 -4.00 -9.32 2.02
C VAL A 352 -5.21 -10.25 2.05
N ILE A 353 -5.70 -10.60 3.25
CA ILE A 353 -6.82 -11.53 3.42
C ILE A 353 -8.10 -10.99 2.76
N ASN A 354 -8.35 -9.68 2.90
CA ASN A 354 -9.49 -9.05 2.25
C ASN A 354 -9.37 -9.06 0.71
N ARG A 355 -8.16 -8.99 0.14
CA ARG A 355 -7.95 -9.14 -1.32
C ARG A 355 -8.25 -10.55 -1.79
N GLY A 356 -7.75 -11.53 -1.06
CA GLY A 356 -7.95 -12.94 -1.36
C GLY A 356 -9.41 -13.38 -1.45
N ALA A 357 -10.31 -12.66 -0.77
CA ALA A 357 -11.74 -12.95 -0.80
C ALA A 357 -12.41 -12.67 -2.16
N TYR A 358 -11.71 -12.02 -3.10
CA TYR A 358 -12.22 -11.72 -4.45
C TYR A 358 -11.75 -12.78 -5.47
N PRO A 359 -12.64 -13.27 -6.34
CA PRO A 359 -12.37 -14.41 -7.23
C PRO A 359 -11.82 -14.03 -8.60
N PHE A 360 -11.34 -12.80 -8.80
CA PHE A 360 -10.85 -12.32 -10.10
C PHE A 360 -9.52 -11.59 -9.95
N ASP A 361 -8.67 -11.83 -10.93
CA ASP A 361 -7.39 -11.15 -11.07
C ASP A 361 -7.58 -9.85 -11.85
N ILE A 362 -6.69 -8.89 -11.60
CA ILE A 362 -6.66 -7.63 -12.32
C ILE A 362 -5.28 -7.45 -12.92
N GLU A 363 -5.25 -7.35 -14.24
CA GLU A 363 -4.02 -7.17 -14.98
C GLU A 363 -3.88 -5.70 -15.43
N PRO A 364 -2.65 -5.16 -15.45
CA PRO A 364 -2.40 -3.84 -16.00
C PRO A 364 -2.55 -3.85 -17.53
N ALA A 365 -3.55 -3.15 -18.05
CA ALA A 365 -3.84 -3.06 -19.48
C ALA A 365 -3.02 -1.99 -20.19
N THR A 366 -2.75 -0.86 -19.53
CA THR A 366 -1.97 0.24 -20.09
C THR A 366 -1.32 1.04 -18.99
N VAL A 367 -0.02 1.33 -19.15
CA VAL A 367 0.74 2.22 -18.27
C VAL A 367 1.10 3.47 -19.04
N GLN A 368 0.78 4.64 -18.49
CA GLN A 368 1.11 5.92 -19.08
C GLN A 368 1.86 6.78 -18.07
N GLY A 369 3.09 7.18 -18.40
CA GLY A 369 3.78 8.20 -17.63
C GLY A 369 3.13 9.56 -17.87
N VAL A 370 2.66 10.20 -16.80
CA VAL A 370 2.20 11.60 -16.81
C VAL A 370 3.38 12.47 -16.40
N SER A 371 4.05 13.03 -17.38
CA SER A 371 5.26 13.82 -17.14
C SER A 371 4.96 15.11 -16.37
N ALA A 372 5.73 15.36 -15.31
CA ALA A 372 5.71 16.61 -14.54
C ALA A 372 6.04 17.87 -15.37
N SER A 373 6.60 17.73 -16.58
CA SER A 373 7.21 18.84 -17.33
C SER A 373 6.27 20.01 -17.63
N SER A 374 4.95 19.78 -17.76
CA SER A 374 3.99 20.89 -17.88
C SER A 374 3.56 21.45 -16.52
N GLY A 375 3.55 20.63 -15.47
CA GLY A 375 3.23 21.01 -14.10
C GLY A 375 4.32 21.85 -13.44
N GLU A 376 5.59 21.43 -13.55
CA GLU A 376 6.74 22.14 -12.96
C GLU A 376 6.88 23.57 -13.53
N GLU A 377 6.71 23.72 -14.85
CA GLU A 377 6.78 25.03 -15.47
C GLU A 377 5.59 25.93 -15.06
N SER A 378 4.41 25.33 -14.87
CA SER A 378 3.22 26.02 -14.34
C SER A 378 3.41 26.42 -12.88
N LEU A 379 3.94 25.53 -12.04
CA LEU A 379 4.23 25.78 -10.63
C LEU A 379 5.25 26.90 -10.51
N ARG A 380 6.34 26.86 -11.27
CA ARG A 380 7.35 27.92 -11.28
C ARG A 380 6.76 29.26 -11.72
N ALA A 381 5.92 29.28 -12.75
CA ALA A 381 5.25 30.49 -13.20
C ALA A 381 4.32 31.06 -12.13
N VAL A 382 3.53 30.21 -11.44
CA VAL A 382 2.65 30.60 -10.33
C VAL A 382 3.45 31.12 -9.15
N LEU A 383 4.55 30.46 -8.76
CA LEU A 383 5.43 30.91 -7.68
C LEU A 383 6.07 32.27 -7.98
N ILE A 384 6.53 32.49 -9.22
CA ILE A 384 7.08 33.78 -9.64
C ILE A 384 5.98 34.87 -9.64
N ALA A 385 4.82 34.57 -10.23
CA ALA A 385 3.70 35.52 -10.27
C ALA A 385 3.20 35.87 -8.86
N GLY A 386 3.08 34.87 -7.98
CA GLY A 386 2.73 35.03 -6.57
C GLY A 386 3.76 35.86 -5.82
N ALA A 387 5.05 35.60 -6.01
CA ALA A 387 6.12 36.38 -5.40
C ALA A 387 6.09 37.85 -5.84
N ILE A 388 5.85 38.12 -7.13
CA ILE A 388 5.69 39.48 -7.66
C ILE A 388 4.44 40.14 -7.07
N GLY A 389 3.31 39.43 -7.00
CA GLY A 389 2.07 39.91 -6.42
C GLY A 389 2.23 40.29 -4.94
N ILE A 390 2.85 39.41 -4.15
CA ILE A 390 3.20 39.68 -2.75
C ILE A 390 4.11 40.90 -2.67
N ALA A 391 5.17 40.99 -3.49
CA ALA A 391 6.08 42.13 -3.48
C ALA A 391 5.37 43.46 -3.79
N LEU A 392 4.44 43.48 -4.74
CA LEU A 392 3.64 44.67 -5.09
C LEU A 392 2.68 45.06 -3.97
N VAL A 393 1.99 44.09 -3.36
CA VAL A 393 1.11 44.34 -2.20
C VAL A 393 1.93 44.87 -1.02
N LEU A 394 3.12 44.31 -0.78
CA LEU A 394 4.04 44.78 0.26
C LEU A 394 4.52 46.20 0.01
N ALA A 395 4.89 46.52 -1.24
CA ALA A 395 5.30 47.87 -1.62
C ALA A 395 4.14 48.87 -1.41
N PHE A 396 2.93 48.51 -1.81
CA PHE A 396 1.74 49.34 -1.59
C PHE A 396 1.41 49.52 -0.11
N MET A 397 1.44 48.45 0.68
CA MET A 397 1.22 48.48 2.13
C MET A 397 2.23 49.37 2.84
N LEU A 398 3.51 49.29 2.46
CA LEU A 398 4.56 50.11 3.07
C LEU A 398 4.43 51.59 2.69
N ALA A 399 4.01 51.89 1.46
CA ALA A 399 3.72 53.25 1.03
C ALA A 399 2.50 53.85 1.75
N TYR A 400 1.40 53.09 1.89
CA TYR A 400 0.14 53.58 2.46
C TYR A 400 0.13 53.55 4.00
N TYR A 401 0.53 52.42 4.61
CA TYR A 401 0.45 52.17 6.07
C TYR A 401 1.76 52.42 6.83
N ARG A 402 2.90 52.64 6.14
CA ARG A 402 4.20 52.95 6.75
C ARG A 402 4.60 51.96 7.85
N ALA A 403 4.78 52.44 9.08
CA ALA A 403 5.23 51.62 10.21
C ALA A 403 4.23 50.52 10.63
N LEU A 404 2.93 50.70 10.37
CA LEU A 404 1.91 49.68 10.64
C LEU A 404 2.05 48.45 9.72
N ALA A 405 2.67 48.59 8.54
CA ALA A 405 2.88 47.49 7.60
C ALA A 405 3.78 46.39 8.19
N LEU A 406 4.74 46.73 9.07
CA LEU A 406 5.62 45.74 9.71
C LEU A 406 4.86 44.78 10.62
N VAL A 407 3.80 45.26 11.28
CA VAL A 407 2.97 44.41 12.16
C VAL A 407 2.16 43.43 11.32
N ILE A 408 1.60 43.88 10.20
CA ILE A 408 0.87 43.03 9.25
C ILE A 408 1.81 41.96 8.66
N LEU A 409 3.02 42.35 8.28
CA LEU A 409 4.02 41.44 7.73
C LEU A 409 4.44 40.37 8.73
N ALA A 410 4.68 40.75 9.98
CA ALA A 410 4.98 39.81 11.07
C ALA A 410 3.82 38.83 11.30
N GLY A 411 2.57 39.30 11.22
CA GLY A 411 1.39 38.43 11.31
C GLY A 411 1.26 37.46 10.14
N LEU A 412 1.46 37.95 8.91
CA LEU A 412 1.36 37.13 7.69
C LEU A 412 2.45 36.06 7.62
N THR A 413 3.69 36.44 7.94
CA THR A 413 4.82 35.49 7.99
C THR A 413 4.63 34.44 9.08
N LEU A 414 4.19 34.84 10.28
CA LEU A 414 3.88 33.91 11.35
C LEU A 414 2.77 32.93 10.95
N SER A 415 1.70 33.43 10.34
CA SER A 415 0.62 32.59 9.82
C SER A 415 1.11 31.62 8.74
N GLY A 416 1.94 32.08 7.82
CA GLY A 416 2.50 31.25 6.75
C GLY A 416 3.41 30.14 7.28
N VAL A 417 4.24 30.43 8.28
CA VAL A 417 5.09 29.43 8.95
C VAL A 417 4.24 28.37 9.65
N ILE A 418 3.19 28.78 10.35
CA ILE A 418 2.28 27.84 11.03
C ILE A 418 1.55 26.97 10.01
N LEU A 419 1.07 27.55 8.92
CA LEU A 419 0.37 26.81 7.87
C LEU A 419 1.31 25.80 7.18
N TYR A 420 2.52 26.24 6.81
CA TYR A 420 3.53 25.36 6.20
C TYR A 420 3.87 24.19 7.13
N GLY A 421 4.14 24.46 8.41
CA GLY A 421 4.46 23.38 9.34
C GLY A 421 3.28 22.46 9.64
N ALA A 422 2.05 22.98 9.68
CA ALA A 422 0.86 22.16 9.81
C ALA A 422 0.66 21.23 8.60
N VAL A 423 0.85 21.74 7.38
CA VAL A 423 0.75 20.93 6.15
C VAL A 423 1.88 19.89 6.09
N SER A 424 3.12 20.27 6.35
CA SER A 424 4.26 19.35 6.35
C SER A 424 4.10 18.23 7.39
N LEU A 425 3.66 18.55 8.60
CA LEU A 425 3.37 17.57 9.64
C LEU A 425 2.24 16.61 9.22
N LEU A 426 1.15 17.14 8.65
CA LEU A 426 0.02 16.34 8.19
C LEU A 426 0.40 15.45 6.99
N SER A 427 1.23 15.94 6.06
CA SER A 427 1.76 15.13 4.98
C SER A 427 2.56 13.94 5.53
N ALA A 428 3.43 14.17 6.52
CA ALA A 428 4.27 13.12 7.10
C ALA A 428 3.50 12.11 7.96
N GLU A 429 2.44 12.52 8.66
CA GLU A 429 1.68 11.63 9.54
C GLU A 429 0.50 10.92 8.85
N ARG A 430 -0.04 11.50 7.77
CA ARG A 430 -1.31 11.08 7.15
C ARG A 430 -1.24 10.91 5.63
N ASN A 431 -0.06 10.94 5.04
CA ASN A 431 0.15 10.81 3.58
C ASN A 431 -0.69 11.81 2.74
N LEU A 432 -0.97 13.00 3.29
CA LEU A 432 -1.73 14.04 2.59
C LEU A 432 -0.83 14.81 1.62
N THR A 433 -1.34 15.12 0.45
CA THR A 433 -0.67 15.83 -0.64
C THR A 433 -1.25 17.23 -0.84
N LEU A 434 -0.41 18.15 -1.29
CA LEU A 434 -0.80 19.48 -1.72
C LEU A 434 -1.09 19.46 -3.22
N THR A 435 -2.36 19.69 -3.58
CA THR A 435 -2.81 19.82 -4.97
C THR A 435 -2.84 21.28 -5.42
N ILE A 436 -2.96 21.54 -6.74
CA ILE A 436 -3.12 22.90 -7.27
C ILE A 436 -4.36 23.60 -6.67
N ALA A 437 -5.47 22.88 -6.51
CA ALA A 437 -6.67 23.42 -5.88
C ALA A 437 -6.43 23.81 -4.42
N GLY A 438 -5.67 22.99 -3.68
CA GLY A 438 -5.24 23.30 -2.32
C GLY A 438 -4.29 24.50 -2.24
N ALA A 439 -3.43 24.71 -3.24
CA ALA A 439 -2.55 25.88 -3.30
C ALA A 439 -3.26 27.18 -3.71
N ALA A 440 -4.41 27.09 -4.38
CA ALA A 440 -5.19 28.25 -4.81
C ALA A 440 -6.13 28.81 -3.73
N GLY A 441 -6.53 27.98 -2.76
CA GLY A 441 -7.35 28.36 -1.60
C GLY A 441 -6.52 28.97 -0.49
#